data_AF-A0A9D5AGW3-F1
#
_entry.id   AF-A0A9D5AGW3-F1
#
_cell.length_a   1.000
_cell.length_b   1.000
_cell.length_c   1.000
_cell.angle_alpha   90.00
_cell.angle_beta   90.00
_cell.angle_gamma   90.00
#
_symmetry.space_group_name_H-M   'P 1'
#
loop_
_entity.id
_entity.type
_entity.pdbx_description
1 polymer ?
#
loop_
_entity_poly.entity_id
_entity_poly.type
_entity_poly.pdbx_seq_one_letter_code
_entity_poly.pdbx_strand_id
1 'polypeptide(L)'
;MKDYQLDGNREMVALGTMNVVGSMTSCYVATGSFSRSAVNYMAGCQTAVSNIVMSVVVFLTLQFLTPLFKYTPNAILAAIIISAVISLVDYQAAILIWKIDKFDFIACMGAFFGVVFISVEIGLLIAVSISFAKILLQVTRPRTAILGKIPRTTVYRNIEQYPEASKIPGVMIVRVDSAIYFSNSNYVKERILRWLTDEEAVKGDYHTRIQFLIVEMSPVTDIDTSGIQAFEELHRSLEKRSVQLVLANPGSAVTDKLYTSNFANIIGQDKIFLTVAEAVAYCSPKLDVNP
;
A
#
# COMPACT_ATOMS: atom_id res chain seq x y z
N MET A 1 0.13 6.28 27.11
CA MET A 1 -0.37 7.40 26.28
C MET A 1 -1.80 7.64 26.69
N LYS A 2 -2.17 8.88 27.05
CA LYS A 2 -3.58 9.22 27.27
C LYS A 2 -4.29 9.16 25.92
N ASP A 3 -5.45 8.50 25.84
CA ASP A 3 -6.29 8.36 24.65
C ASP A 3 -6.91 9.71 24.22
N TYR A 4 -6.08 10.66 23.78
CA TYR A 4 -6.52 11.92 23.19
C TYR A 4 -6.36 11.86 21.67
N GLN A 5 -7.43 12.16 20.95
CA GLN A 5 -7.41 12.23 19.50
C GLN A 5 -6.69 13.50 19.05
N LEU A 6 -5.57 13.33 18.37
CA LEU A 6 -4.82 14.42 17.75
C LEU A 6 -5.39 14.71 16.36
N ASP A 7 -5.64 15.99 16.09
CA ASP A 7 -6.04 16.49 14.78
C ASP A 7 -4.82 17.11 14.09
N GLY A 8 -4.27 16.39 13.11
CA GLY A 8 -3.06 16.82 12.40
C GLY A 8 -3.21 18.17 11.67
N ASN A 9 -4.41 18.51 11.20
CA ASN A 9 -4.65 19.80 10.56
C ASN A 9 -4.52 20.93 11.58
N ARG A 10 -5.04 20.75 12.80
CA ARG A 10 -4.92 21.73 13.88
C ARG A 10 -3.47 21.89 14.35
N GLU A 11 -2.73 20.79 14.47
CA GLU A 11 -1.30 20.83 14.82
C GLU A 11 -0.48 21.59 13.77
N MET A 12 -0.76 21.37 12.48
CA MET A 12 -0.09 22.09 11.39
C MET A 12 -0.40 23.58 11.41
N VAL A 13 -1.67 23.97 11.65
CA VAL A 13 -2.05 25.38 11.82
C VAL A 13 -1.32 25.99 13.02
N ALA A 14 -1.28 25.29 14.16
CA ALA A 14 -0.61 25.78 15.37
C ALA A 14 0.90 26.00 15.14
N LEU A 15 1.60 25.04 14.51
CA LEU A 15 3.02 25.19 14.16
C LEU A 15 3.25 26.33 13.16
N GLY A 16 2.35 26.50 12.19
CA GLY A 16 2.39 27.60 11.23
C GLY A 16 2.24 28.96 11.91
N THR A 17 1.19 29.14 12.72
CA THR A 17 0.94 30.38 13.47
C THR A 17 2.09 30.70 14.43
N MET A 18 2.63 29.70 15.13
CA MET A 18 3.78 29.88 16.03
C MET A 18 5.00 30.42 15.28
N ASN A 19 5.32 29.88 14.09
CA ASN A 19 6.47 30.33 13.30
C ASN A 19 6.25 31.72 12.68
N VAL A 20 5.03 32.06 12.28
CA VAL A 20 4.69 33.42 11.79
C VAL A 20 4.92 34.45 12.90
N VAL A 21 4.37 34.21 14.09
CA VAL A 21 4.57 35.10 15.25
C VAL A 21 6.05 35.15 15.64
N GLY A 22 6.73 34.00 15.68
CA GLY A 22 8.15 33.91 16.01
C GLY A 22 9.08 34.65 15.04
N SER A 23 8.74 34.69 13.75
CA SER A 23 9.54 35.43 12.75
C SER A 23 9.55 36.94 13.01
N MET A 24 8.52 37.49 13.66
CA MET A 24 8.46 38.91 14.03
C MET A 24 9.42 39.25 15.18
N THR A 25 9.96 38.24 15.87
CA THR A 25 10.84 38.40 17.03
C THR A 25 12.23 37.80 16.79
N SER A 26 12.65 37.67 15.53
CA SER A 26 13.95 37.06 15.14
C SER A 26 14.14 35.63 15.66
N CYS A 27 13.04 34.86 15.82
CA CYS A 27 13.11 33.46 16.19
C CYS A 27 13.52 32.61 14.98
N TYR A 28 14.31 31.55 15.21
CA TYR A 28 14.53 30.51 14.21
C TYR A 28 13.27 29.63 14.09
N VAL A 29 13.21 28.81 13.03
CA VAL A 29 12.06 27.91 12.81
C VAL A 29 11.91 26.95 13.99
N ALA A 30 10.82 27.09 14.73
CA ALA A 30 10.53 26.30 15.90
C ALA A 30 9.66 25.08 15.53
N THR A 31 10.01 23.94 16.13
CA THR A 31 9.33 22.65 15.95
C THR A 31 9.09 21.96 17.29
N GLY A 32 8.36 20.85 17.28
CA GLY A 32 8.19 20.00 18.46
C GLY A 32 9.52 19.45 18.96
N SER A 33 9.81 19.61 20.25
CA SER A 33 11.04 19.14 20.87
C SER A 33 10.82 17.81 21.59
N PHE A 34 11.41 16.73 21.08
CA PHE A 34 11.31 15.40 21.69
C PHE A 34 11.84 15.38 23.13
N SER A 35 13.04 15.92 23.36
CA SER A 35 13.66 15.95 24.68
C SER A 35 12.83 16.74 25.70
N ARG A 36 12.37 17.97 25.35
CA ARG A 36 11.54 18.78 26.26
C ARG A 36 10.18 18.13 26.54
N SER A 37 9.56 17.54 25.53
CA SER A 37 8.26 16.87 25.69
C SER A 37 8.38 15.61 26.55
N ALA A 38 9.46 14.84 26.40
CA ALA A 38 9.73 13.66 27.22
C ALA A 38 9.93 14.03 28.70
N VAL A 39 10.72 15.07 28.99
CA VAL A 39 10.90 15.57 30.36
C VAL A 39 9.59 16.10 30.94
N ASN A 40 8.82 16.86 30.15
CA ASN A 40 7.52 17.38 30.56
C ASN A 40 6.53 16.25 30.89
N TYR A 41 6.56 15.17 30.10
CA TYR A 41 5.76 13.97 30.34
C TYR A 41 6.21 13.21 31.61
N MET A 42 7.51 13.01 31.79
CA MET A 42 8.07 12.34 32.99
C MET A 42 7.81 13.14 34.27
N ALA A 43 7.74 14.47 34.19
CA ALA A 43 7.36 15.35 35.30
C ALA A 43 5.87 15.27 35.67
N GLY A 44 5.05 14.51 34.92
CA GLY A 44 3.63 14.31 35.21
C GLY A 44 2.72 15.46 34.74
N CYS A 45 3.22 16.35 33.87
CA CYS A 45 2.44 17.49 33.38
C CYS A 45 1.26 17.04 32.51
N GLN A 46 0.10 17.67 32.73
CA GLN A 46 -1.16 17.24 32.09
C GLN A 46 -1.81 18.33 31.22
N THR A 47 -1.34 19.57 31.29
CA THR A 47 -1.94 20.72 30.60
C THR A 47 -0.88 21.55 29.87
N ALA A 48 -1.31 22.33 28.88
CA ALA A 48 -0.44 23.24 28.13
C ALA A 48 0.13 24.38 29.00
N VAL A 49 -0.39 24.60 30.21
CA VAL A 49 0.13 25.59 31.17
C VAL A 49 1.60 25.34 31.49
N SER A 50 2.05 24.08 31.46
CA SER A 50 3.48 23.75 31.63
C SER A 50 4.37 24.47 30.62
N ASN A 51 3.93 24.61 29.36
CA ASN A 51 4.70 25.31 28.33
C ASN A 51 4.76 26.83 28.59
N ILE A 52 3.73 27.41 29.20
CA ILE A 52 3.70 28.83 29.60
C ILE A 52 4.67 29.06 30.76
N VAL A 53 4.64 28.20 31.78
CA VAL A 53 5.58 28.29 32.91
C VAL A 53 7.01 28.14 32.41
N MET A 54 7.25 27.18 31.52
CA MET A 54 8.57 26.98 30.90
C MET A 54 9.04 28.22 30.13
N SER A 55 8.18 28.88 29.33
CA SER A 55 8.58 30.08 28.59
C SER A 55 8.90 31.26 29.50
N VAL A 56 8.14 31.46 30.58
CA VAL A 56 8.42 32.50 31.59
C VAL A 56 9.75 32.24 32.29
N VAL A 57 10.01 31.00 32.70
CA VAL A 57 11.29 30.63 33.32
C VAL A 57 12.46 30.89 32.37
N VAL A 58 12.35 30.48 31.10
CA VAL A 58 13.39 30.75 30.08
C VAL A 58 13.62 32.24 29.92
N PHE A 59 12.55 33.05 29.86
CA PHE A 59 12.66 34.51 29.76
C PHE A 59 13.42 35.11 30.96
N LEU A 60 13.07 34.70 32.19
CA LEU A 60 13.77 35.15 33.41
C LEU A 60 15.23 34.69 33.43
N THR A 61 15.51 33.46 33.01
CA THR A 61 16.89 32.95 32.90
C THR A 61 17.72 33.79 31.94
N LEU A 62 17.17 34.13 30.77
CA LEU A 62 17.86 34.96 29.78
C LEU A 62 18.11 36.39 30.27
N GLN A 63 17.19 36.96 31.05
CA GLN A 63 17.31 38.32 31.56
C GLN A 63 18.28 38.44 32.75
N PHE A 64 18.22 37.50 33.70
CA PHE A 64 18.91 37.62 34.98
C PHE A 64 20.07 36.64 35.17
N LEU A 65 19.97 35.41 34.64
CA LEU A 65 20.91 34.33 34.93
C LEU A 65 21.94 34.10 33.82
N THR A 66 21.84 34.77 32.66
CA THR A 66 22.81 34.66 31.55
C THR A 66 24.28 34.79 31.98
N PRO A 67 24.67 35.70 32.92
CA PRO A 67 26.07 35.80 33.37
C PRO A 67 26.62 34.51 33.99
N LEU A 68 25.78 33.70 34.65
CA LEU A 68 26.19 32.42 35.25
C LEU A 68 26.53 31.37 34.18
N PHE A 69 25.83 31.39 33.05
CA PHE A 69 26.00 30.42 31.98
C PHE A 69 27.10 30.79 30.97
N LYS A 70 27.64 32.01 31.04
CA LYS A 70 28.63 32.53 30.09
C LYS A 70 29.86 31.63 29.92
N TYR A 71 30.30 30.97 30.99
CA TYR A 71 31.51 30.14 31.00
C TYR A 71 31.22 28.63 30.88
N THR A 72 30.02 28.25 30.43
CA THR A 72 29.65 26.84 30.27
C THR A 72 30.52 26.21 29.18
N PRO A 73 31.33 25.18 29.48
CA PRO A 73 32.16 24.52 28.48
C PRO A 73 31.31 23.78 27.43
N ASN A 74 31.74 23.81 26.17
CA ASN A 74 31.08 23.07 25.07
C ASN A 74 30.99 21.56 25.34
N ALA A 75 31.93 20.99 26.12
CA ALA A 75 31.90 19.59 26.51
C ALA A 75 30.64 19.22 27.32
N ILE A 76 30.18 20.12 28.20
CA ILE A 76 28.96 19.89 28.99
C ILE A 76 27.73 19.91 28.07
N LEU A 77 27.69 20.87 27.13
CA LEU A 77 26.60 20.96 26.15
C LEU A 77 26.54 19.71 25.25
N ALA A 78 27.70 19.24 24.76
CA ALA A 78 27.79 18.02 23.98
C ALA A 78 27.31 16.78 24.76
N ALA A 79 27.71 16.64 26.03
CA ALA A 79 27.27 15.54 26.88
C ALA A 79 25.74 15.53 27.09
N ILE A 80 25.13 16.71 27.27
CA ILE A 80 23.68 16.86 27.39
C ILE A 80 22.98 16.42 26.09
N ILE A 81 23.49 16.83 24.93
CA ILE A 81 22.91 16.46 23.62
C ILE A 81 23.03 14.96 23.38
N ILE A 82 24.21 14.37 23.58
CA ILE A 82 24.44 12.93 23.39
C ILE A 82 23.52 12.11 24.32
N SER A 83 23.43 12.50 25.59
CA SER A 83 22.55 11.84 26.56
C SER A 83 21.07 11.89 26.15
N ALA A 84 20.61 13.02 25.60
CA ALA A 84 19.24 13.14 25.11
C ALA A 84 18.97 12.27 23.87
N VAL A 85 19.92 12.23 22.93
CA VAL A 85 19.72 11.59 21.62
C VAL A 85 19.95 10.08 21.65
N ILE A 86 20.78 9.54 22.56
CA ILE A 86 21.06 8.10 22.61
C ILE A 86 19.79 7.26 22.81
N SER A 87 18.80 7.81 23.52
CA SER A 87 17.50 7.17 23.75
C SER A 87 16.60 7.12 22.50
N LEU A 88 16.89 7.94 21.48
CA LEU A 88 16.13 7.98 20.23
C LEU A 88 16.57 6.89 19.24
N VAL A 89 17.74 6.27 19.46
CA VAL A 89 18.26 5.23 18.56
C VAL A 89 17.59 3.90 18.89
N ASP A 90 16.55 3.56 18.13
CA ASP A 90 15.84 2.29 18.24
C ASP A 90 16.37 1.25 17.23
N TYR A 91 17.40 0.51 17.65
CA TYR A 91 17.98 -0.58 16.86
C TYR A 91 17.04 -1.79 16.74
N GLN A 92 16.12 -1.99 17.70
CA GLN A 92 15.17 -3.11 17.62
C GLN A 92 14.13 -2.86 16.52
N ALA A 93 13.66 -1.62 16.38
CA ALA A 93 12.79 -1.22 15.28
C ALA A 93 13.46 -1.44 13.92
N ALA A 94 14.73 -1.09 13.75
CA ALA A 94 15.46 -1.33 12.49
C ALA A 94 15.54 -2.82 12.14
N ILE A 95 15.83 -3.69 13.13
CA ILE A 95 15.85 -5.15 12.93
C ILE A 95 14.44 -5.67 12.61
N LEU A 96 13.41 -5.14 13.25
CA LEU A 96 12.02 -5.52 12.99
C LEU A 96 11.61 -5.16 11.56
N ILE A 97 11.92 -3.94 11.11
CA ILE A 97 11.66 -3.49 9.72
C ILE A 97 12.37 -4.44 8.75
N TRP A 98 13.63 -4.78 8.98
CA TRP A 98 14.35 -5.75 8.15
C TRP A 98 13.66 -7.12 8.09
N LYS A 99 13.09 -7.59 9.20
CA LYS A 99 12.38 -8.89 9.22
C LYS A 99 11.04 -8.84 8.49
N ILE A 100 10.34 -7.72 8.54
CA ILE A 100 8.99 -7.57 7.97
C ILE A 100 9.04 -7.20 6.48
N ASP A 101 9.73 -6.12 6.11
CA ASP A 101 9.76 -5.62 4.74
C ASP A 101 11.14 -5.05 4.37
N LYS A 102 11.77 -5.70 3.38
CA LYS A 102 13.12 -5.33 2.91
C LYS A 102 13.13 -3.96 2.24
N PHE A 103 12.06 -3.55 1.56
CA PHE A 103 12.01 -2.24 0.90
C PHE A 103 11.90 -1.10 1.92
N ASP A 104 11.17 -1.31 3.02
CA ASP A 104 11.10 -0.32 4.10
C ASP A 104 12.44 -0.19 4.81
N PHE A 105 13.18 -1.30 4.95
CA PHE A 105 14.55 -1.25 5.45
C PHE A 105 15.49 -0.49 4.51
N ILE A 106 15.38 -0.69 3.20
CA ILE A 106 16.16 0.07 2.21
C ILE A 106 15.84 1.56 2.30
N ALA A 107 14.58 1.94 2.46
CA ALA A 107 14.18 3.34 2.67
C ALA A 107 14.78 3.89 3.98
N CYS A 108 14.75 3.13 5.07
CA CYS A 108 15.33 3.49 6.36
C CYS A 108 16.85 3.69 6.29
N MET A 109 17.58 2.75 5.67
CA MET A 109 19.03 2.85 5.48
C MET A 109 19.41 3.97 4.50
N GLY A 110 18.61 4.16 3.45
CA GLY A 110 18.75 5.29 2.52
C GLY A 110 18.61 6.63 3.23
N ALA A 111 17.63 6.75 4.14
CA ALA A 111 17.50 7.92 5.00
C ALA A 111 18.73 8.09 5.90
N PHE A 112 19.13 7.04 6.61
CA PHE A 112 20.26 7.08 7.54
C PHE A 112 21.56 7.52 6.87
N PHE A 113 21.96 6.86 5.80
CA PHE A 113 23.20 7.20 5.09
C PHE A 113 23.09 8.53 4.35
N GLY A 114 21.91 8.87 3.81
CA GLY A 114 21.68 10.17 3.18
C GLY A 114 21.85 11.34 4.15
N VAL A 115 21.33 11.22 5.38
CA VAL A 115 21.51 12.23 6.43
C VAL A 115 22.95 12.29 6.94
N VAL A 116 23.59 11.14 7.17
CA VAL A 116 24.95 11.08 7.74
C VAL A 116 26.01 11.62 6.78
N PHE A 117 25.90 11.32 5.49
CA PHE A 117 26.95 11.66 4.51
C PHE A 117 26.68 12.91 3.68
N ILE A 118 25.42 13.36 3.59
CA ILE A 118 25.05 14.46 2.70
C ILE A 118 24.33 15.56 3.48
N SER A 119 23.03 15.42 3.71
CA SER A 119 22.23 16.41 4.44
C SER A 119 20.90 15.81 4.88
N VAL A 120 20.26 16.47 5.85
CA VAL A 120 18.95 16.04 6.37
C VAL A 120 17.89 16.05 5.26
N GLU A 121 17.88 17.09 4.42
CA GLU A 121 16.92 17.25 3.33
C GLU A 121 17.06 16.14 2.28
N ILE A 122 18.29 15.82 1.91
CA ILE A 122 18.57 14.79 0.89
C ILE A 122 18.27 13.39 1.43
N GLY A 123 18.64 13.10 2.69
CA GLY A 123 18.28 11.83 3.32
C GLY A 123 16.77 11.61 3.39
N LEU A 124 16.01 12.65 3.74
CA LEU A 124 14.54 12.60 3.72
C LEU A 124 13.99 12.37 2.30
N LEU A 125 14.51 13.09 1.31
CA LEU A 125 14.10 12.94 -0.09
C LEU A 125 14.32 11.50 -0.58
N ILE A 126 15.49 10.91 -0.30
CA ILE A 126 15.81 9.53 -0.66
C ILE A 126 14.79 8.56 -0.06
N ALA A 127 14.47 8.70 1.23
CA ALA A 127 13.53 7.83 1.93
C ALA A 127 12.12 7.91 1.32
N VAL A 128 11.64 9.13 1.04
CA VAL A 128 10.33 9.38 0.43
C VAL A 128 10.30 8.84 -0.99
N SER A 129 11.35 9.05 -1.78
CA SER A 129 11.45 8.53 -3.15
C SER A 129 11.41 7.00 -3.18
N ILE A 130 12.14 6.32 -2.29
CA ILE A 130 12.12 4.85 -2.20
C ILE A 130 10.73 4.35 -1.79
N SER A 131 10.11 4.99 -0.79
CA SER A 131 8.75 4.64 -0.33
C SER A 131 7.72 4.83 -1.44
N PHE A 132 7.81 5.92 -2.18
CA PHE A 132 6.95 6.20 -3.32
C PHE A 132 7.16 5.19 -4.46
N ALA A 133 8.41 4.88 -4.79
CA ALA A 133 8.76 3.86 -5.77
C ALA A 133 8.21 2.48 -5.38
N LYS A 134 8.29 2.09 -4.10
CA LYS A 134 7.69 0.86 -3.56
C LYS A 134 6.18 0.83 -3.79
N ILE A 135 5.47 1.91 -3.47
CA ILE A 135 4.02 2.03 -3.70
C ILE A 135 3.71 1.88 -5.19
N LEU A 136 4.43 2.58 -6.06
CA LEU A 136 4.25 2.47 -7.51
C LEU A 136 4.47 1.05 -8.02
N LEU A 137 5.49 0.35 -7.53
CA LEU A 137 5.74 -1.05 -7.90
C LEU A 137 4.59 -1.97 -7.46
N GLN A 138 4.04 -1.76 -6.26
CA GLN A 138 2.90 -2.54 -5.76
C GLN A 138 1.61 -2.26 -6.56
N VAL A 139 1.36 -1.00 -6.91
CA VAL A 139 0.18 -0.62 -7.69
C VAL A 139 0.26 -1.10 -9.13
N THR A 140 1.44 -1.01 -9.76
CA THR A 140 1.67 -1.42 -11.16
C THR A 140 1.73 -2.94 -11.36
N ARG A 141 2.14 -3.70 -10.33
CA ARG A 141 2.24 -5.17 -10.35
C ARG A 141 1.42 -5.78 -9.23
N PRO A 142 0.08 -5.72 -9.32
CA PRO A 142 -0.78 -6.28 -8.29
C PRO A 142 -0.63 -7.79 -8.22
N ARG A 143 -0.93 -8.33 -7.03
CA ARG A 143 -0.97 -9.78 -6.85
C ARG A 143 -2.13 -10.34 -7.68
N THR A 144 -1.84 -11.44 -8.35
CA THR A 144 -2.81 -12.21 -9.13
C THR A 144 -2.64 -13.66 -8.75
N ALA A 145 -3.73 -14.42 -8.70
CA ALA A 145 -3.70 -15.82 -8.28
C ALA A 145 -4.55 -16.70 -9.18
N ILE A 146 -4.09 -17.92 -9.45
CA ILE A 146 -4.93 -18.96 -10.07
C ILE A 146 -5.71 -19.66 -8.96
N LEU A 147 -7.03 -19.73 -9.11
CA LEU A 147 -7.90 -20.38 -8.14
C LEU A 147 -8.19 -21.83 -8.53
N GLY A 148 -8.21 -22.71 -7.54
CA GLY A 148 -8.69 -24.09 -7.63
C GLY A 148 -9.87 -24.33 -6.70
N LYS A 149 -10.66 -25.36 -6.99
CA LYS A 149 -11.80 -25.78 -6.18
C LYS A 149 -11.30 -26.63 -5.01
N ILE A 150 -11.72 -26.29 -3.80
CA ILE A 150 -11.48 -27.12 -2.61
C ILE A 150 -12.45 -28.31 -2.63
N PRO A 151 -11.97 -29.56 -2.50
CA PRO A 151 -12.80 -30.76 -2.58
C PRO A 151 -14.00 -30.71 -1.64
N ARG A 152 -15.17 -31.16 -2.12
CA ARG A 152 -16.45 -31.22 -1.37
C ARG A 152 -16.98 -29.87 -0.86
N THR A 153 -16.49 -28.76 -1.41
CA THR A 153 -16.99 -27.42 -1.08
C THR A 153 -17.31 -26.61 -2.35
N THR A 154 -17.94 -25.45 -2.16
CA THR A 154 -18.16 -24.43 -3.20
C THR A 154 -17.08 -23.35 -3.19
N VAL A 155 -16.00 -23.55 -2.44
CA VAL A 155 -14.97 -22.53 -2.20
C VAL A 155 -13.82 -22.67 -3.18
N TYR A 156 -13.39 -21.55 -3.74
CA TYR A 156 -12.26 -21.44 -4.65
C TYR A 156 -11.13 -20.66 -3.98
N ARG A 157 -9.92 -21.23 -3.97
CA ARG A 157 -8.75 -20.64 -3.31
C ARG A 157 -7.50 -20.75 -4.16
N ASN A 158 -6.51 -19.92 -3.86
CA ASN A 158 -5.21 -19.94 -4.53
C ASN A 158 -4.56 -21.32 -4.37
N ILE A 159 -4.24 -21.96 -5.49
CA ILE A 159 -3.59 -23.26 -5.55
C ILE A 159 -2.19 -23.27 -4.91
N GLU A 160 -1.50 -22.13 -4.91
CA GLU A 160 -0.18 -22.01 -4.29
C GLU A 160 -0.28 -21.94 -2.76
N GLN A 161 -1.41 -21.45 -2.25
CA GLN A 161 -1.64 -21.32 -0.81
C GLN A 161 -2.30 -22.59 -0.21
N TYR A 162 -3.20 -23.23 -0.97
CA TYR A 162 -3.95 -24.41 -0.54
C TYR A 162 -3.67 -25.58 -1.49
N PRO A 163 -2.77 -26.50 -1.13
CA PRO A 163 -2.38 -27.63 -2.00
C PRO A 163 -3.52 -28.59 -2.35
N GLU A 164 -4.57 -28.63 -1.53
CA GLU A 164 -5.79 -29.41 -1.78
C GLU A 164 -6.69 -28.81 -2.87
N ALA A 165 -6.46 -27.56 -3.30
CA ALA A 165 -7.27 -26.90 -4.32
C ALA A 165 -6.93 -27.44 -5.72
N SER A 166 -7.89 -28.13 -6.36
CA SER A 166 -7.72 -28.70 -7.69
C SER A 166 -8.26 -27.78 -8.79
N LYS A 167 -7.52 -27.65 -9.90
CA LYS A 167 -7.99 -26.97 -11.11
C LYS A 167 -9.14 -27.74 -11.75
N ILE A 168 -10.03 -27.02 -12.43
CA ILE A 168 -11.17 -27.62 -13.14
C ILE A 168 -10.78 -27.79 -14.62
N PRO A 169 -10.93 -28.99 -15.22
CA PRO A 169 -10.66 -29.18 -16.65
C PRO A 169 -11.46 -28.21 -17.52
N GLY A 170 -10.80 -27.62 -18.52
CA GLY A 170 -11.42 -26.67 -19.45
C GLY A 170 -11.71 -25.26 -18.90
N VAL A 171 -11.49 -25.00 -17.59
CA VAL A 171 -11.76 -23.71 -16.96
C VAL A 171 -10.53 -23.17 -16.23
N MET A 172 -10.11 -21.96 -16.57
CA MET A 172 -9.11 -21.22 -15.82
C MET A 172 -9.79 -20.13 -14.99
N ILE A 173 -9.50 -20.08 -13.69
CA ILE A 173 -10.05 -19.08 -12.77
C ILE A 173 -8.90 -18.20 -12.29
N VAL A 174 -8.95 -16.92 -12.58
CA VAL A 174 -7.93 -15.94 -12.19
C VAL A 174 -8.54 -14.90 -11.27
N ARG A 175 -7.91 -14.67 -10.12
CA ARG A 175 -8.24 -13.58 -9.21
C ARG A 175 -7.28 -12.41 -9.38
N VAL A 176 -7.84 -11.21 -9.44
CA VAL A 176 -7.08 -9.95 -9.47
C VAL A 176 -7.22 -9.26 -8.11
N ASP A 177 -6.14 -9.21 -7.34
CA ASP A 177 -6.14 -8.69 -5.96
C ASP A 177 -5.88 -7.16 -5.91
N SER A 178 -6.50 -6.38 -6.81
CA SER A 178 -6.38 -4.92 -6.81
C SER A 178 -7.44 -4.23 -7.68
N ALA A 179 -7.61 -2.92 -7.47
CA ALA A 179 -8.20 -2.04 -8.49
C ALA A 179 -7.43 -2.14 -9.82
N ILE A 180 -8.13 -1.90 -10.93
CA ILE A 180 -7.59 -2.00 -12.28
C ILE A 180 -7.57 -0.61 -12.90
N TYR A 181 -6.37 -0.03 -12.95
CA TYR A 181 -6.14 1.32 -13.44
C TYR A 181 -5.17 1.31 -14.62
N PHE A 182 -5.01 2.46 -15.27
CA PHE A 182 -4.01 2.69 -16.32
C PHE A 182 -2.61 2.16 -15.96
N SER A 183 -2.22 2.28 -14.70
CA SER A 183 -0.90 1.84 -14.22
C SER A 183 -0.68 0.33 -14.26
N ASN A 184 -1.73 -0.50 -14.20
CA ASN A 184 -1.60 -1.96 -14.07
C ASN A 184 -2.47 -2.78 -15.03
N SER A 185 -3.37 -2.16 -15.79
CA SER A 185 -4.32 -2.87 -16.66
C SER A 185 -3.62 -3.74 -17.70
N ASN A 186 -2.56 -3.21 -18.34
CA ASN A 186 -1.73 -3.96 -19.28
C ASN A 186 -1.00 -5.12 -18.61
N TYR A 187 -0.46 -4.91 -17.40
CA TYR A 187 0.20 -5.97 -16.65
C TYR A 187 -0.76 -7.13 -16.34
N VAL A 188 -1.98 -6.82 -15.87
CA VAL A 188 -3.01 -7.84 -15.58
C VAL A 188 -3.40 -8.61 -16.85
N LYS A 189 -3.67 -7.91 -17.95
CA LYS A 189 -3.99 -8.51 -19.25
C LYS A 189 -2.90 -9.47 -19.73
N GLU A 190 -1.64 -8.99 -19.77
CA GLU A 190 -0.50 -9.79 -20.22
C GLU A 190 -0.24 -10.98 -19.30
N ARG A 191 -0.41 -10.80 -17.98
CA ARG A 191 -0.25 -11.87 -17.00
C ARG A 191 -1.26 -12.99 -17.20
N ILE A 192 -2.53 -12.65 -17.44
CA ILE A 192 -3.59 -13.61 -17.76
C ILE A 192 -3.29 -14.36 -19.05
N LEU A 193 -2.93 -13.65 -20.12
CA LEU A 193 -2.61 -14.27 -21.41
C LEU A 193 -1.38 -15.19 -21.33
N ARG A 194 -0.39 -14.82 -20.52
CA ARG A 194 0.79 -15.65 -20.26
C ARG A 194 0.40 -16.95 -19.57
N TRP A 195 -0.43 -16.89 -18.53
CA TRP A 195 -0.92 -18.10 -17.85
C TRP A 195 -1.69 -19.03 -18.78
N LEU A 196 -2.53 -18.49 -19.66
CA LEU A 196 -3.23 -19.30 -20.66
C LEU A 196 -2.25 -20.04 -21.58
N THR A 197 -1.22 -19.32 -22.06
CA THR A 197 -0.20 -19.89 -22.94
C THR A 197 0.65 -20.95 -22.22
N ASP A 198 1.05 -20.69 -20.98
CA ASP A 198 1.84 -21.62 -20.17
C ASP A 198 1.06 -22.92 -19.87
N GLU A 199 -0.25 -22.82 -19.56
CA GLU A 199 -1.09 -24.00 -19.35
C GLU A 199 -1.32 -24.82 -20.63
N GLU A 200 -1.48 -24.16 -21.78
CA GLU A 200 -1.58 -24.83 -23.08
C GLU A 200 -0.27 -25.58 -23.41
N ALA A 201 0.88 -24.99 -23.10
CA ALA A 201 2.19 -25.60 -23.37
C ALA A 201 2.50 -26.81 -22.48
N VAL A 202 2.12 -26.78 -21.21
CA VAL A 202 2.41 -27.85 -20.24
C VAL A 202 1.57 -29.10 -20.50
N LYS A 203 0.37 -28.96 -21.06
CA LYS A 203 -0.63 -30.04 -21.08
C LYS A 203 -0.62 -30.96 -22.30
N GLY A 204 0.06 -30.60 -23.39
CA GLY A 204 0.16 -31.45 -24.60
C GLY A 204 -1.18 -31.89 -25.19
N ASP A 205 -1.15 -32.64 -26.29
CA ASP A 205 -2.34 -33.02 -27.10
C ASP A 205 -3.41 -33.88 -26.36
N TYR A 206 -3.19 -34.29 -25.11
CA TYR A 206 -4.02 -35.28 -24.41
C TYR A 206 -4.96 -34.71 -23.33
N HIS A 207 -5.02 -33.39 -23.14
CA HIS A 207 -5.89 -32.77 -22.14
C HIS A 207 -6.79 -31.65 -22.67
N THR A 208 -7.98 -31.54 -22.07
CA THR A 208 -9.04 -30.59 -22.40
C THR A 208 -8.50 -29.17 -22.49
N ARG A 209 -8.51 -28.61 -23.71
CA ARG A 209 -8.16 -27.21 -23.98
C ARG A 209 -9.00 -26.30 -23.07
N ILE A 210 -8.41 -25.21 -22.59
CA ILE A 210 -9.14 -24.21 -21.83
C ILE A 210 -10.20 -23.58 -22.75
N GLN A 211 -11.46 -23.65 -22.36
CA GLN A 211 -12.60 -23.09 -23.09
C GLN A 211 -13.16 -21.85 -22.39
N PHE A 212 -12.95 -21.73 -21.07
CA PHE A 212 -13.47 -20.63 -20.27
C PHE A 212 -12.38 -20.01 -19.40
N LEU A 213 -12.34 -18.68 -19.39
CA LEU A 213 -11.58 -17.88 -18.43
C LEU A 213 -12.57 -17.15 -17.52
N ILE A 214 -12.54 -17.47 -16.24
CA ILE A 214 -13.31 -16.76 -15.20
C ILE A 214 -12.37 -15.77 -14.50
N VAL A 215 -12.70 -14.48 -14.54
CA VAL A 215 -12.01 -13.45 -13.78
C VAL A 215 -12.80 -13.15 -12.52
N GLU A 216 -12.21 -13.48 -11.37
CA GLU A 216 -12.74 -13.22 -10.04
C GLU A 216 -12.41 -11.79 -9.63
N MET A 217 -13.45 -10.96 -9.54
CA MET A 217 -13.37 -9.51 -9.38
C MET A 217 -13.81 -9.02 -7.99
N SER A 218 -14.08 -9.89 -7.02
CA SER A 218 -14.44 -9.46 -5.65
C SER A 218 -13.42 -8.49 -5.04
N PRO A 219 -12.09 -8.67 -5.22
CA PRO A 219 -11.10 -7.74 -4.69
C PRO A 219 -10.93 -6.46 -5.54
N VAL A 220 -11.51 -6.41 -6.73
CA VAL A 220 -11.40 -5.26 -7.64
C VAL A 220 -12.35 -4.18 -7.14
N THR A 221 -11.81 -3.23 -6.39
CA THR A 221 -12.60 -2.13 -5.80
C THR A 221 -13.06 -1.12 -6.82
N ASP A 222 -12.28 -0.93 -7.90
CA ASP A 222 -12.56 0.05 -8.93
C ASP A 222 -11.87 -0.29 -10.26
N ILE A 223 -12.38 0.24 -11.37
CA ILE A 223 -11.82 0.13 -12.72
C ILE A 223 -11.86 1.49 -13.44
N ASP A 224 -10.81 1.88 -14.15
CA ASP A 224 -10.82 3.10 -14.99
C ASP A 224 -11.02 2.79 -16.48
N THR A 225 -11.06 3.84 -17.31
CA THR A 225 -11.21 3.74 -18.76
C THR A 225 -10.14 2.85 -19.40
N SER A 226 -8.88 2.95 -18.95
CA SER A 226 -7.78 2.13 -19.47
C SER A 226 -7.88 0.67 -19.00
N GLY A 227 -8.44 0.43 -17.81
CA GLY A 227 -8.82 -0.89 -17.34
C GLY A 227 -9.87 -1.55 -18.23
N ILE A 228 -10.94 -0.82 -18.55
CA ILE A 228 -11.99 -1.30 -19.47
C ILE A 228 -11.40 -1.63 -20.85
N GLN A 229 -10.61 -0.73 -21.43
CA GLN A 229 -9.96 -0.96 -22.73
C GLN A 229 -9.06 -2.21 -22.71
N ALA A 230 -8.30 -2.42 -21.63
CA ALA A 230 -7.49 -3.63 -21.49
C ALA A 230 -8.34 -4.91 -21.42
N PHE A 231 -9.54 -4.85 -20.82
CA PHE A 231 -10.50 -5.96 -20.79
C PHE A 231 -11.17 -6.21 -22.14
N GLU A 232 -11.44 -5.16 -22.93
CA GLU A 232 -11.88 -5.29 -24.32
C GLU A 232 -10.83 -5.97 -25.20
N GLU A 233 -9.57 -5.58 -25.06
CA GLU A 233 -8.45 -6.22 -25.76
C GLU A 233 -8.23 -7.66 -25.30
N LEU A 234 -8.39 -7.92 -23.99
CA LEU A 234 -8.35 -9.26 -23.43
C LEU A 234 -9.45 -10.13 -24.05
N HIS A 235 -10.70 -9.64 -24.07
CA HIS A 235 -11.83 -10.34 -24.69
C HIS A 235 -11.54 -10.70 -26.15
N ARG A 236 -11.13 -9.72 -26.98
CA ARG A 236 -10.78 -9.97 -28.39
C ARG A 236 -9.65 -10.99 -28.55
N SER A 237 -8.68 -10.99 -27.64
CA SER A 237 -7.57 -11.95 -27.67
C SER A 237 -8.02 -13.37 -27.29
N LEU A 238 -9.00 -13.48 -26.38
CA LEU A 238 -9.61 -14.74 -25.97
C LEU A 238 -10.53 -15.31 -27.07
N GLU A 239 -11.32 -14.48 -27.74
CA GLU A 239 -12.16 -14.89 -28.87
C GLU A 239 -11.35 -15.51 -30.01
N LYS A 240 -10.20 -14.91 -30.35
CA LYS A 240 -9.26 -15.48 -31.34
C LYS A 240 -8.73 -16.86 -30.94
N ARG A 241 -8.75 -17.19 -29.65
CA ARG A 241 -8.35 -18.48 -29.09
C ARG A 241 -9.53 -19.41 -28.81
N SER A 242 -10.76 -19.01 -29.15
CA SER A 242 -11.99 -19.71 -28.82
C SER A 242 -12.19 -19.93 -27.31
N VAL A 243 -11.67 -19.01 -26.49
CA VAL A 243 -11.86 -19.00 -25.03
C VAL A 243 -12.91 -17.95 -24.69
N GLN A 244 -13.92 -18.32 -23.89
CA GLN A 244 -14.96 -17.40 -23.44
C GLN A 244 -14.54 -16.71 -22.13
N LEU A 245 -14.66 -15.39 -22.10
CA LEU A 245 -14.46 -14.58 -20.90
C LEU A 245 -15.73 -14.55 -20.05
N VAL A 246 -15.59 -14.79 -18.76
CA VAL A 246 -16.65 -14.75 -17.75
C VAL A 246 -16.17 -13.93 -16.56
N LEU A 247 -17.03 -13.07 -16.01
CA LEU A 247 -16.72 -12.26 -14.83
C LEU A 247 -17.48 -12.79 -13.61
N ALA A 248 -16.81 -12.86 -12.46
CA ALA A 248 -17.41 -13.27 -11.20
C ALA A 248 -17.25 -12.18 -10.14
N ASN A 249 -18.37 -11.83 -9.51
CA ASN A 249 -18.51 -10.89 -8.40
C ASN A 249 -17.88 -9.49 -8.60
N PRO A 250 -18.15 -8.77 -9.71
CA PRO A 250 -17.73 -7.38 -9.80
C PRO A 250 -18.44 -6.52 -8.74
N GLY A 251 -17.69 -5.64 -8.06
CA GLY A 251 -18.28 -4.67 -7.13
C GLY A 251 -19.23 -3.68 -7.83
N SER A 252 -20.04 -2.94 -7.07
CA SER A 252 -21.03 -2.01 -7.64
C SER A 252 -20.40 -0.94 -8.55
N ALA A 253 -19.35 -0.26 -8.07
CA ALA A 253 -18.65 0.77 -8.83
C ALA A 253 -18.03 0.22 -10.14
N VAL A 254 -17.54 -1.02 -10.11
CA VAL A 254 -17.01 -1.71 -11.29
C VAL A 254 -18.15 -2.05 -12.24
N THR A 255 -19.24 -2.62 -11.73
CA THR A 255 -20.43 -3.01 -12.49
C THR A 255 -21.03 -1.82 -13.23
N ASP A 256 -21.23 -0.69 -12.56
CA ASP A 256 -21.76 0.54 -13.15
C ASP A 256 -20.91 1.00 -14.34
N LYS A 257 -19.58 0.91 -14.21
CA LYS A 257 -18.65 1.27 -15.27
C LYS A 257 -18.65 0.27 -16.43
N LEU A 258 -18.77 -1.03 -16.15
CA LEU A 258 -18.89 -2.07 -17.20
C LEU A 258 -20.16 -1.90 -18.04
N TYR A 259 -21.27 -1.47 -17.43
CA TYR A 259 -22.50 -1.17 -18.16
C TYR A 259 -22.40 0.17 -18.92
N THR A 260 -21.87 1.21 -18.28
CA THR A 260 -21.72 2.54 -18.89
C THR A 260 -20.78 2.50 -20.10
N SER A 261 -19.73 1.68 -20.07
CA SER A 261 -18.80 1.49 -21.18
C SER A 261 -19.32 0.55 -22.28
N ASN A 262 -20.52 -0.01 -22.13
CA ASN A 262 -21.09 -1.04 -23.02
C ASN A 262 -20.30 -2.38 -23.03
N PHE A 263 -19.28 -2.54 -22.19
CA PHE A 263 -18.48 -3.77 -22.14
C PHE A 263 -19.28 -4.98 -21.67
N ALA A 264 -20.21 -4.79 -20.72
CA ALA A 264 -21.12 -5.85 -20.28
C ALA A 264 -21.94 -6.45 -21.43
N ASN A 265 -22.32 -5.64 -22.42
CA ASN A 265 -23.04 -6.11 -23.61
C ASN A 265 -22.13 -6.79 -24.62
N ILE A 266 -20.84 -6.41 -24.69
CA ILE A 266 -19.84 -7.05 -25.55
C ILE A 266 -19.58 -8.49 -25.08
N ILE A 267 -19.39 -8.70 -23.78
CA ILE A 267 -19.13 -10.04 -23.24
C ILE A 267 -20.40 -10.90 -23.20
N GLY A 268 -21.57 -10.28 -23.07
CA GLY A 268 -22.86 -10.91 -22.84
C GLY A 268 -23.26 -10.81 -21.37
N GLN A 269 -24.46 -10.28 -21.11
CA GLN A 269 -24.97 -10.09 -19.74
C GLN A 269 -25.10 -11.41 -18.96
N ASP A 270 -25.26 -12.52 -19.68
CA ASP A 270 -25.31 -13.88 -19.13
C ASP A 270 -23.93 -14.42 -18.70
N LYS A 271 -22.85 -13.63 -18.84
CA LYS A 271 -21.49 -14.00 -18.45
C LYS A 271 -20.95 -13.20 -17.25
N ILE A 272 -21.83 -12.52 -16.51
CA ILE A 272 -21.50 -11.83 -15.26
C ILE A 272 -22.26 -12.52 -14.13
N PHE A 273 -21.54 -13.10 -13.17
CA PHE A 273 -22.13 -13.89 -12.07
C PHE A 273 -21.82 -13.30 -10.71
N LEU A 274 -22.63 -13.62 -9.70
CA LEU A 274 -22.40 -13.19 -8.32
C LEU A 274 -21.29 -14.00 -7.66
N THR A 275 -21.14 -15.28 -8.01
CA THR A 275 -20.11 -16.14 -7.43
C THR A 275 -19.30 -16.90 -8.48
N VAL A 276 -18.07 -17.27 -8.12
CA VAL A 276 -17.23 -18.14 -8.95
C VAL A 276 -17.89 -19.51 -9.15
N ALA A 277 -18.61 -20.01 -8.14
CA ALA A 277 -19.29 -21.29 -8.22
C ALA A 277 -20.39 -21.29 -9.29
N GLU A 278 -21.19 -20.22 -9.37
CA GLU A 278 -22.20 -20.03 -10.43
C GLU A 278 -21.56 -19.92 -11.81
N ALA A 279 -20.48 -19.13 -11.92
CA ALA A 279 -19.73 -18.99 -13.17
C ALA A 279 -19.20 -20.35 -13.67
N VAL A 280 -18.62 -21.16 -12.77
CA VAL A 280 -18.17 -22.51 -13.10
C VAL A 280 -19.34 -23.41 -13.49
N ALA A 281 -20.46 -23.35 -12.76
CA ALA A 281 -21.65 -24.16 -13.05
C ALA A 281 -22.25 -23.85 -14.43
N TYR A 282 -22.14 -22.59 -14.91
CA TYR A 282 -22.51 -22.21 -16.27
C TYR A 282 -21.55 -22.81 -17.32
N CYS A 283 -20.26 -22.90 -17.01
CA CYS A 283 -19.24 -23.47 -17.91
C CYS A 283 -19.31 -25.00 -18.01
N SER A 284 -19.62 -25.71 -16.91
CA SER A 284 -19.63 -27.18 -16.85
C SER A 284 -20.51 -27.89 -17.90
N PRO A 285 -21.80 -27.57 -18.09
CA PRO A 285 -22.65 -28.28 -19.05
C PRO A 285 -22.26 -28.02 -20.51
N LYS A 286 -21.46 -26.99 -20.81
CA LYS A 286 -20.97 -26.71 -22.17
C LYS A 286 -19.69 -27.47 -22.53
N LEU A 287 -18.99 -28.01 -21.52
CA LEU A 287 -17.80 -28.84 -21.71
C LEU A 287 -18.16 -30.26 -22.17
N ASP A 288 -19.36 -30.75 -21.83
CA ASP A 288 -19.85 -32.10 -22.19
C ASP A 288 -20.53 -32.18 -23.58
N VAL A 289 -20.70 -31.05 -24.29
CA VAL A 289 -21.50 -30.95 -25.53
C VAL A 289 -20.66 -30.96 -26.82
N ASN A 290 -19.32 -31.05 -26.74
CA ASN A 290 -18.47 -31.25 -27.92
C ASN A 290 -17.89 -32.68 -27.94
N PRO A 291 -18.56 -33.63 -28.63
CA PRO A 291 -17.93 -34.89 -29.05
C PRO A 291 -16.88 -34.68 -30.14
#